data_AF-A0A9W6YZ21-F1
#
_entry.id   AF-A0A9W6YZ21-F1
#
_cell.length_a   1.000
_cell.length_b   1.000
_cell.length_c   1.000
_cell.angle_alpha   90.00
_cell.angle_beta   90.00
_cell.angle_gamma   90.00
#
_symmetry.space_group_name_H-M   'P 1'
#
loop_
_entity.id
_entity.type
_entity.pdbx_description
1 polymer ?
#
loop_
_entity_poly.entity_id
_entity_poly.type
_entity_poly.pdbx_seq_one_letter_code
_entity_poly.pdbx_strand_id
1 'polypeptide(L)'
;MVRLKSRYILFEILYPDTLSSPTSLNFTTQSQAILSLHQPSNPTITPKSLVQLIRLSLAKNFGTLGSSTSIPLSLKYFSHQTSTGIIRINQENVRLLLASLFFITSIGGQNCIFNVVCVSGSIKQCENKSSARSRLLMRNVQASDGEAVGTDVLNALFDGGIKVPGGRSGDDEGDGMDGVL
;
A
#
# COMPACT_ATOMS: atom_id res chain seq x y z
N MET A 1 -10.86 -5.81 34.73
CA MET A 1 -10.74 -4.51 34.03
C MET A 1 -10.79 -4.75 32.53
N VAL A 2 -11.78 -4.20 31.79
CA VAL A 2 -12.03 -4.54 30.37
C VAL A 2 -11.73 -3.32 29.48
N ARG A 3 -11.04 -3.52 28.35
CA ARG A 3 -10.69 -2.47 27.36
C ARG A 3 -11.15 -2.89 25.96
N LEU A 4 -11.75 -1.96 25.22
CA LEU A 4 -12.09 -2.14 23.81
C LEU A 4 -10.82 -2.14 22.95
N LYS A 5 -10.65 -3.18 22.12
CA LYS A 5 -9.51 -3.34 21.22
C LYS A 5 -9.80 -2.73 19.85
N SER A 6 -9.08 -1.67 19.50
CA SER A 6 -9.12 -1.05 18.18
C SER A 6 -7.97 -1.55 17.29
N ARG A 7 -8.16 -1.46 15.97
CA ARG A 7 -7.15 -1.72 14.95
C ARG A 7 -7.00 -0.49 14.05
N TYR A 8 -5.79 -0.29 13.58
CA TYR A 8 -5.39 0.79 12.68
C TYR A 8 -4.98 0.18 11.35
N ILE A 9 -5.47 0.75 10.26
CA ILE A 9 -5.18 0.33 8.90
C ILE A 9 -4.48 1.50 8.22
N LEU A 10 -3.25 1.25 7.78
CA LEU A 10 -2.52 2.15 6.89
C LEU A 10 -2.88 1.77 5.46
N PHE A 11 -3.43 2.72 4.73
CA PHE A 11 -3.77 2.56 3.33
C PHE A 11 -3.13 3.69 2.50
N GLU A 12 -3.01 3.41 1.22
CA GLU A 12 -2.49 4.28 0.18
C GLU A 12 -3.45 4.22 -1.01
N ILE A 13 -3.63 5.34 -1.70
CA ILE A 13 -4.44 5.42 -2.91
C ILE A 13 -3.50 5.59 -4.10
N LEU A 14 -3.61 4.68 -5.06
CA LEU A 14 -2.88 4.72 -6.31
C LEU A 14 -3.81 5.19 -7.44
N TYR A 15 -3.28 6.00 -8.35
CA TYR A 15 -4.03 6.55 -9.48
C TYR A 15 -3.44 6.04 -10.80
N PRO A 16 -3.96 4.93 -11.35
CA PRO A 16 -3.47 4.42 -12.64
C PRO A 16 -3.98 5.26 -13.83
N ASP A 17 -5.03 6.04 -13.64
CA ASP A 17 -5.86 6.60 -14.73
C ASP A 17 -5.35 7.88 -15.39
N THR A 18 -4.23 8.45 -14.92
CA THR A 18 -3.55 9.49 -15.71
C THR A 18 -2.95 8.93 -17.01
N LEU A 19 -2.98 7.61 -17.19
CA LEU A 19 -2.61 6.88 -18.40
C LEU A 19 -3.81 6.73 -19.36
N SER A 20 -4.54 7.81 -19.64
CA SER A 20 -5.76 7.83 -20.46
C SER A 20 -5.61 7.29 -21.90
N SER A 21 -4.43 6.84 -22.30
CA SER A 21 -4.22 6.05 -23.51
C SER A 21 -3.59 4.68 -23.16
N PRO A 22 -4.23 3.56 -23.54
CA PRO A 22 -3.72 2.21 -23.28
C PRO A 22 -2.38 1.90 -23.99
N THR A 23 -1.86 2.83 -24.80
CA THR A 23 -0.63 2.67 -25.58
C THR A 23 0.64 3.11 -24.83
N SER A 24 0.54 3.81 -23.69
CA SER A 24 1.71 4.37 -22.97
C SER A 24 2.12 3.61 -21.71
N LEU A 25 1.87 2.29 -21.63
CA LEU A 25 2.39 1.43 -20.56
C LEU A 25 3.85 1.00 -20.80
N ASN A 26 4.64 1.83 -21.47
CA ASN A 26 6.07 1.62 -21.62
C ASN A 26 6.76 2.31 -20.43
N PHE A 27 6.71 1.68 -19.26
CA PHE A 27 7.55 2.09 -18.15
C PHE A 27 8.98 1.66 -18.48
N THR A 28 9.78 2.59 -18.99
CA THR A 28 11.18 2.35 -19.37
C THR A 28 12.08 2.18 -18.13
N THR A 29 11.62 2.66 -16.97
CA THR A 29 12.40 2.67 -15.73
C THR A 29 11.49 2.48 -14.51
N GLN A 30 12.02 1.84 -13.46
CA GLN A 30 11.31 1.65 -12.19
C GLN A 30 10.93 2.97 -11.50
N SER A 31 11.76 4.01 -11.60
CA SER A 31 11.44 5.35 -11.09
C SER A 31 10.18 5.91 -11.74
N GLN A 32 10.05 5.79 -13.06
CA GLN A 32 8.90 6.30 -13.80
C GLN A 32 7.60 5.60 -13.39
N ALA A 33 7.65 4.27 -13.20
CA ALA A 33 6.50 3.51 -12.71
C ALA A 33 6.07 3.97 -11.31
N ILE A 34 7.03 4.08 -10.38
CA ILE A 34 6.76 4.54 -9.01
C ILE A 34 6.19 5.97 -9.02
N LEU A 35 6.81 6.91 -9.73
CA LEU A 35 6.36 8.29 -9.77
C LEU A 35 4.98 8.43 -10.43
N SER A 36 4.70 7.65 -11.47
CA SER A 36 3.41 7.67 -12.15
C SER A 36 2.28 7.11 -11.28
N LEU A 37 2.54 6.06 -10.49
CA LEU A 37 1.52 5.42 -9.66
C LEU A 37 1.24 6.22 -8.36
N HIS A 38 2.29 6.84 -7.80
CA HIS A 38 2.24 7.57 -6.52
C HIS A 38 1.96 9.07 -6.73
N GLN A 39 0.96 9.40 -7.54
CA GLN A 39 0.56 10.79 -7.77
C GLN A 39 -0.21 11.38 -6.58
N PRO A 40 -0.06 12.70 -6.33
CA PRO A 40 -0.79 13.39 -5.28
C PRO A 40 -2.28 13.43 -5.59
N SER A 41 -3.09 13.17 -4.57
CA SER A 41 -4.55 13.26 -4.67
C SER A 41 -5.01 14.71 -4.81
N ASN A 42 -6.16 14.91 -5.49
CA ASN A 42 -6.76 16.23 -5.62
C ASN A 42 -7.13 16.80 -4.23
N PRO A 43 -6.76 18.05 -3.90
CA PRO A 43 -7.09 18.68 -2.61
C PRO A 43 -8.59 18.85 -2.35
N THR A 44 -9.45 18.67 -3.35
CA THR A 44 -10.91 18.66 -3.17
C THR A 44 -11.41 17.46 -2.36
N ILE A 45 -10.63 16.38 -2.30
CA ILE A 45 -11.00 15.15 -1.59
C ILE A 45 -10.90 15.41 -0.09
N THR A 46 -12.02 15.72 0.56
CA THR A 46 -12.03 15.95 2.01
C THR A 46 -11.99 14.63 2.79
N PRO A 47 -11.32 14.55 3.96
CA PRO A 47 -11.35 13.37 4.84
C PRO A 47 -12.76 12.85 5.16
N LYS A 48 -13.73 13.76 5.30
CA LYS A 48 -15.16 13.43 5.51
C LYS A 48 -15.76 12.70 4.31
N SER A 49 -15.47 13.16 3.09
CA SER A 49 -15.91 12.54 1.85
C SER A 49 -15.36 11.12 1.73
N LEU A 50 -14.09 10.91 2.11
CA LEU A 50 -13.46 9.59 2.10
C LEU A 50 -14.12 8.61 3.09
N VAL A 51 -14.45 9.07 4.30
CA VAL A 51 -15.20 8.25 5.27
C VAL A 51 -16.60 7.92 4.74
N GLN A 52 -17.29 8.89 4.14
CA GLN A 52 -18.61 8.67 3.54
C GLN A 52 -18.55 7.67 2.38
N LEU A 53 -17.52 7.77 1.52
CA LEU A 53 -17.32 6.83 0.43
C LEU A 53 -17.13 5.39 0.93
N ILE A 54 -16.31 5.19 1.96
CA ILE A 54 -16.11 3.87 2.57
C ILE A 54 -17.41 3.35 3.18
N ARG A 55 -18.19 4.22 3.84
CA ARG A 55 -19.52 3.86 4.38
C ARG A 55 -20.48 3.42 3.27
N LEU A 56 -20.51 4.14 2.15
CA LEU A 56 -21.31 3.76 0.99
C LEU A 56 -20.87 2.43 0.40
N SER A 57 -19.55 2.18 0.29
CA SER A 57 -19.02 0.88 -0.16
C SER A 57 -19.42 -0.25 0.79
N LEU A 58 -19.32 -0.05 2.11
CA LEU A 58 -19.74 -1.04 3.10
C LEU A 58 -21.22 -1.36 3.01
N ALA A 59 -22.08 -0.33 2.90
CA ALA A 59 -23.52 -0.53 2.78
C ALA A 59 -23.90 -1.20 1.45
N LYS A 60 -23.23 -0.86 0.35
CA LYS A 60 -23.48 -1.44 -0.97
C LYS A 60 -23.11 -2.92 -1.03
N ASN A 61 -21.96 -3.30 -0.47
CA ASN A 61 -21.43 -4.66 -0.60
C ASN A 61 -21.93 -5.62 0.50
N PHE A 62 -22.18 -5.12 1.71
CA PHE A 62 -22.53 -5.94 2.88
C PHE A 62 -23.88 -5.58 3.51
N GLY A 63 -24.65 -4.68 2.90
CA GLY A 63 -25.98 -4.31 3.34
C GLY A 63 -26.01 -3.64 4.72
N THR A 64 -27.04 -3.98 5.50
CA THR A 64 -27.28 -3.43 6.84
C THR A 64 -26.16 -3.76 7.83
N LEU A 65 -25.58 -4.95 7.73
CA LEU A 65 -24.43 -5.36 8.54
C LEU A 65 -23.23 -4.45 8.30
N GLY A 66 -22.90 -4.20 7.03
CA GLY A 66 -21.81 -3.29 6.66
C GLY A 66 -22.02 -1.86 7.16
N SER A 67 -23.27 -1.37 7.08
CA SER A 67 -23.63 -0.05 7.60
C SER A 67 -23.39 0.06 9.12
N SER A 68 -23.78 -0.95 9.89
CA SER A 68 -23.54 -1.00 11.35
C SER A 68 -22.05 -1.07 11.69
N THR A 69 -21.28 -1.86 10.95
CA THR A 69 -19.82 -1.95 11.09
C THR A 69 -19.13 -0.60 10.92
N SER A 70 -19.73 0.32 10.15
CA SER A 70 -19.15 1.63 9.84
C SER A 70 -19.29 2.68 10.96
N ILE A 71 -20.05 2.40 12.02
CA ILE A 71 -20.28 3.33 13.14
C ILE A 71 -18.98 3.73 13.85
N PRO A 72 -18.11 2.80 14.32
CA PRO A 72 -16.84 3.14 14.98
C PRO A 72 -15.73 3.57 14.01
N LEU A 73 -16.01 3.64 12.70
CA LEU A 73 -15.03 4.01 11.69
C LEU A 73 -14.63 5.48 11.84
N SER A 74 -13.34 5.73 12.02
CA SER A 74 -12.80 7.10 12.04
C SER A 74 -11.49 7.18 11.27
N LEU A 75 -11.39 8.15 10.37
CA LEU A 75 -10.15 8.48 9.67
C LEU A 75 -9.32 9.40 10.58
N LYS A 76 -8.13 8.93 10.98
CA LYS A 76 -7.26 9.66 11.91
C LYS A 76 -6.30 10.60 11.21
N TYR A 77 -5.83 10.19 10.04
CA TYR A 77 -4.87 10.94 9.25
C TYR A 77 -5.11 10.67 7.78
N PHE A 78 -4.98 11.70 6.97
CA PHE A 78 -4.91 11.59 5.52
C PHE A 78 -4.04 12.72 4.99
N SER A 79 -3.09 12.37 4.12
CA SER A 79 -2.21 13.31 3.44
C SER A 79 -2.56 13.35 1.97
N HIS A 80 -2.84 14.56 1.45
CA HIS A 80 -3.13 14.72 0.02
C HIS A 80 -1.89 14.51 -0.85
N GLN A 81 -0.72 14.89 -0.34
CA GLN A 81 0.54 14.86 -1.08
C GLN A 81 1.00 13.44 -1.39
N THR A 82 0.87 12.54 -0.41
CA THR A 82 1.29 11.14 -0.53
C THR A 82 0.12 10.19 -0.76
N SER A 83 -1.11 10.69 -0.79
CA SER A 83 -2.33 9.89 -0.94
C SER A 83 -2.44 8.74 0.08
N THR A 84 -1.83 8.90 1.27
CA THR A 84 -1.81 7.90 2.34
C THR A 84 -2.68 8.32 3.51
N GLY A 85 -3.27 7.34 4.19
CA GLY A 85 -4.10 7.60 5.36
C GLY A 85 -4.12 6.48 6.38
N ILE A 86 -4.57 6.82 7.59
CA ILE A 86 -4.72 5.88 8.71
C ILE A 86 -6.18 5.86 9.16
N ILE A 87 -6.81 4.70 9.04
CA ILE A 87 -8.17 4.44 9.50
C ILE A 87 -8.13 3.70 10.83
N ARG A 88 -9.00 4.09 11.76
CA ARG A 88 -9.28 3.36 12.99
C ARG A 88 -10.61 2.64 12.90
N ILE A 89 -10.63 1.38 13.34
CA ILE A 89 -11.83 0.55 13.45
C ILE A 89 -11.75 -0.39 14.67
N ASN A 90 -12.87 -1.02 15.04
CA ASN A 90 -12.90 -2.12 16.00
C ASN A 90 -12.25 -3.38 15.43
N GLN A 91 -11.61 -4.19 16.29
CA GLN A 91 -10.87 -5.37 15.88
C GLN A 91 -11.73 -6.41 15.11
N GLU A 92 -12.98 -6.61 15.53
CA GLU A 92 -13.89 -7.60 14.94
C GLU A 92 -14.24 -7.27 13.49
N ASN A 93 -14.27 -5.98 13.15
CA ASN A 93 -14.77 -5.45 11.89
C ASN A 93 -13.67 -5.20 10.83
N VAL A 94 -12.41 -5.49 11.16
CA VAL A 94 -11.27 -5.21 10.27
C VAL A 94 -11.42 -5.91 8.92
N ARG A 95 -11.81 -7.18 8.92
CA ARG A 95 -11.91 -7.99 7.70
C ARG A 95 -12.95 -7.43 6.73
N LEU A 96 -14.10 -6.99 7.26
CA LEU A 96 -15.18 -6.41 6.47
C LEU A 96 -14.76 -5.08 5.83
N LEU A 97 -14.09 -4.24 6.62
CA LEU A 97 -13.54 -2.98 6.12
C LEU A 97 -12.49 -3.20 5.03
N LEU A 98 -11.56 -4.14 5.22
CA LEU A 98 -10.56 -4.48 4.21
C LEU A 98 -11.22 -4.92 2.90
N ALA A 99 -12.19 -5.82 2.96
CA ALA A 99 -12.93 -6.24 1.77
C ALA A 99 -13.64 -5.06 1.09
N SER A 100 -14.26 -4.16 1.86
CA SER A 100 -14.93 -2.97 1.30
C SER A 100 -13.98 -1.99 0.61
N LEU A 101 -12.72 -1.88 1.07
CA LEU A 101 -11.72 -0.99 0.48
C LEU A 101 -11.33 -1.46 -0.92
N PHE A 102 -11.18 -2.78 -1.12
CA PHE A 102 -10.83 -3.35 -2.42
C PHE A 102 -11.93 -3.17 -3.48
N PHE A 103 -13.18 -2.98 -3.08
CA PHE A 103 -14.29 -2.73 -4.00
C PHE A 103 -14.43 -1.25 -4.42
N ILE A 104 -13.65 -0.34 -3.84
CA ILE A 104 -13.69 1.07 -4.23
C ILE A 104 -12.79 1.25 -5.45
N THR A 105 -13.40 1.52 -6.60
CA THR A 105 -12.71 1.68 -7.88
C THR A 105 -12.54 3.14 -8.33
N SER A 106 -13.33 4.06 -7.76
CA SER A 106 -13.25 5.48 -8.11
C SER A 106 -13.51 6.40 -6.92
N ILE A 107 -12.82 7.53 -6.90
CA ILE A 107 -13.03 8.64 -5.97
C ILE A 107 -13.18 9.92 -6.78
N GLY A 108 -14.28 10.65 -6.59
CA GLY A 108 -14.44 11.99 -7.16
C GLY A 108 -14.34 12.04 -8.69
N GLY A 109 -14.69 10.94 -9.39
CA GLY A 109 -14.62 10.85 -10.85
C GLY A 109 -13.26 10.41 -11.41
N GLN A 110 -12.27 10.13 -10.55
CA GLN A 110 -11.00 9.52 -10.95
C GLN A 110 -10.96 8.05 -10.55
N ASN A 111 -10.47 7.16 -11.41
CA ASN A 111 -10.25 5.78 -11.02
C ASN A 111 -9.06 5.69 -10.07
N CYS A 112 -9.22 4.89 -9.03
CA CYS A 112 -8.27 4.76 -7.96
C CYS A 112 -8.22 3.33 -7.44
N ILE A 113 -7.06 2.95 -6.91
CA ILE A 113 -6.87 1.64 -6.28
C ILE A 113 -6.47 1.89 -4.82
N PHE A 114 -7.24 1.30 -3.90
CA PHE A 114 -6.87 1.29 -2.48
C PHE A 114 -5.87 0.18 -2.21
N ASN A 115 -4.63 0.56 -1.94
CA ASN A 115 -3.58 -0.34 -1.49
C ASN A 115 -3.51 -0.35 0.04
N VAL A 116 -3.74 -1.50 0.66
CA VAL A 116 -3.59 -1.65 2.11
C VAL A 116 -2.18 -2.11 2.45
N VAL A 117 -1.43 -1.25 3.13
CA VAL A 117 -0.01 -1.50 3.45
C VAL A 117 0.14 -2.32 4.72
N CYS A 118 -0.58 -1.95 5.78
CA CYS A 118 -0.47 -2.66 7.05
C CYS A 118 -1.70 -2.52 7.93
N VAL A 119 -1.89 -3.51 8.80
CA VAL A 119 -2.86 -3.48 9.89
C VAL A 119 -2.12 -3.67 11.21
N SER A 120 -2.36 -2.81 12.20
CA SER A 120 -1.76 -2.91 13.53
C SER A 120 -2.76 -2.59 14.65
N GLY A 121 -2.42 -2.92 15.89
CA GLY A 121 -3.13 -2.48 17.09
C GLY A 121 -2.70 -1.11 17.61
N SER A 122 -1.54 -0.59 17.17
CA SER A 122 -1.01 0.70 17.62
C SER A 122 -0.72 1.62 16.45
N ILE A 123 -1.13 2.89 16.56
CA ILE A 123 -0.88 3.92 15.55
C ILE A 123 0.62 4.13 15.31
N LYS A 124 1.44 4.05 16.37
CA LYS A 124 2.90 4.20 16.30
C LYS A 124 3.56 3.15 15.39
N GLN A 125 3.01 1.94 15.34
CA GLN A 125 3.52 0.90 14.43
C GLN A 125 3.15 1.21 12.97
N CYS A 126 1.96 1.75 12.72
CA CYS A 126 1.55 2.19 11.39
C CYS A 126 2.42 3.37 10.91
N GLU A 127 2.69 4.35 11.79
CA GLU A 127 3.57 5.49 11.50
C GLU A 127 4.99 5.02 11.16
N ASN A 128 5.58 4.16 11.99
CA ASN A 128 6.91 3.61 11.75
C ASN A 128 6.98 2.88 10.40
N LYS A 129 5.95 2.09 10.05
CA LYS A 129 5.87 1.42 8.75
C LYS A 129 5.69 2.39 7.59
N SER A 130 4.89 3.44 7.75
CA SER A 130 4.73 4.50 6.75
C SER A 130 6.07 5.16 6.46
N SER A 131 6.79 5.59 7.49
CA SER A 131 8.11 6.22 7.35
C SER A 131 9.15 5.27 6.75
N ALA A 132 9.14 3.98 7.15
CA ALA A 132 10.03 2.98 6.56
C ALA A 132 9.75 2.75 5.07
N ARG A 133 8.47 2.68 4.68
CA ARG A 133 8.05 2.55 3.28
C ARG A 133 8.45 3.77 2.46
N SER A 134 8.23 4.99 2.97
CA SER A 134 8.64 6.21 2.26
C SER A 134 10.14 6.26 2.01
N ARG A 135 10.97 5.85 2.97
CA ARG A 135 12.43 5.73 2.77
C ARG A 135 12.78 4.69 1.71
N LEU A 136 12.08 3.55 1.69
CA LEU A 136 12.28 2.50 0.70
C LEU A 136 11.93 3.01 -0.71
N LEU A 137 10.78 3.68 -0.87
CA LEU A 137 10.37 4.24 -2.16
C LEU A 137 11.38 5.26 -2.68
N MET A 138 11.85 6.18 -1.83
CA MET A 138 12.89 7.15 -2.20
C MET A 138 14.19 6.46 -2.63
N ARG A 139 14.61 5.42 -1.91
CA ARG A 139 15.80 4.63 -2.26
C ARG A 139 15.63 3.94 -3.61
N ASN A 140 14.46 3.36 -3.89
CA ASN A 140 14.20 2.67 -5.14
C ASN A 140 14.20 3.63 -6.33
N VAL A 141 13.62 4.83 -6.17
CA VAL A 141 13.65 5.87 -7.20
C VAL A 141 15.10 6.27 -7.50
N GLN A 142 15.90 6.58 -6.48
CA GLN A 142 17.32 6.93 -6.63
C GLN A 142 18.16 5.82 -7.27
N ALA A 143 17.90 4.55 -6.93
CA ALA A 143 18.63 3.41 -7.48
C ALA A 143 18.30 3.17 -8.95
N SER A 144 17.06 3.46 -9.37
CA SER A 144 16.59 3.20 -10.73
C SER A 144 16.98 4.27 -11.75
N ASP A 145 17.46 5.44 -11.33
CA ASP A 145 17.95 6.48 -12.24
C ASP A 145 19.20 6.05 -13.04
N GLY A 146 19.79 4.88 -12.74
CA GLY A 146 20.93 4.30 -13.44
C GLY A 146 20.68 3.02 -14.25
N GLU A 147 19.50 2.38 -14.18
CA GLU A 147 19.25 1.07 -14.80
C GLU A 147 17.96 1.06 -15.63
N ALA A 148 18.11 1.00 -16.96
CA ALA A 148 17.01 0.84 -17.91
C ALA A 148 16.52 -0.60 -17.91
N VAL A 149 15.70 -0.95 -16.91
CA VAL A 149 15.09 -2.28 -16.83
C VAL A 149 13.87 -2.31 -17.75
N GLY A 150 13.91 -3.16 -18.77
CA GLY A 150 12.80 -3.43 -19.69
C GLY A 150 11.59 -4.08 -19.00
N THR A 151 10.68 -4.63 -19.81
CA THR A 151 9.26 -5.02 -19.56
C THR A 151 8.87 -5.71 -18.23
N ASP A 152 9.81 -6.08 -17.36
CA ASP A 152 9.61 -6.76 -16.08
C ASP A 152 9.62 -5.82 -14.84
N VAL A 153 9.69 -4.50 -15.04
CA VAL A 153 9.76 -3.49 -13.96
C VAL A 153 8.63 -3.62 -12.93
N LEU A 154 7.40 -3.84 -13.40
CA LEU A 154 6.23 -3.93 -12.52
C LEU A 154 6.27 -5.19 -11.66
N ASN A 155 6.70 -6.32 -12.23
CA ASN A 155 6.88 -7.54 -11.46
C ASN A 155 7.98 -7.38 -10.42
N ALA A 156 9.11 -6.74 -10.75
CA ALA A 156 10.17 -6.45 -9.78
C ALA A 156 9.72 -5.50 -8.64
N LEU A 157 8.78 -4.58 -8.92
CA LEU A 157 8.24 -3.66 -7.91
C LEU A 157 7.32 -4.37 -6.91
N PHE A 158 6.51 -5.33 -7.37
CA PHE A 158 5.55 -6.06 -6.53
C PHE A 158 6.13 -7.36 -5.93
N ASP A 159 7.09 -8.01 -6.59
CA ASP A 159 7.80 -9.21 -6.14
C ASP A 159 9.03 -8.91 -5.27
N GLY A 160 9.28 -7.63 -4.97
CA GLY A 160 10.20 -7.17 -3.94
C GLY A 160 9.76 -7.53 -2.52
N GLY A 161 9.44 -8.80 -2.30
CA GLY A 161 9.38 -9.42 -0.99
C GLY A 161 10.68 -9.17 -0.25
N ILE A 162 10.56 -8.89 1.05
CA ILE A 162 11.61 -8.58 2.01
C ILE A 162 12.86 -9.47 1.80
N LYS A 163 13.84 -9.00 1.02
CA LYS A 163 15.23 -9.42 1.19
C LYS A 163 15.81 -8.55 2.29
N VAL A 164 15.84 -9.09 3.51
CA VAL A 164 16.68 -8.56 4.59
C VAL A 164 18.12 -8.59 4.07
N PRO A 165 18.84 -7.46 3.95
CA PRO A 165 20.21 -7.48 3.52
C PRO A 165 21.07 -7.86 4.71
N GLY A 166 21.64 -9.07 4.71
CA GLY A 166 22.53 -9.53 5.77
C GLY A 166 22.63 -11.05 5.88
N GLY A 167 23.15 -11.69 4.84
CA GLY A 167 23.53 -13.10 4.85
C GLY A 167 24.68 -13.28 3.88
N ARG A 168 25.89 -13.02 4.36
CA ARG A 168 27.14 -13.19 3.63
C ARG A 168 27.44 -14.69 3.60
N SER A 169 26.91 -15.42 2.63
CA SER A 169 27.43 -16.74 2.27
C SER A 169 28.66 -16.49 1.40
N GLY A 170 29.84 -16.63 2.03
CA GLY A 170 31.09 -16.73 1.31
C GLY A 170 31.17 -18.12 0.71
N ASP A 171 31.23 -18.17 -0.61
CA ASP A 171 31.70 -19.32 -1.36
C ASP A 171 33.23 -19.32 -1.25
N ASP A 172 33.78 -20.27 -0.50
CA ASP A 172 35.16 -20.71 -0.67
C ASP A 172 35.10 -22.15 -1.23
N GLU A 173 35.25 -22.25 -2.55
CA GLU A 173 35.72 -23.47 -3.22
C GLU A 173 37.25 -23.57 -3.06
N GLY A 174 37.76 -24.75 -2.68
CA GLY A 174 39.19 -25.03 -2.79
C GLY A 174 39.70 -26.23 -1.99
N ASP A 175 39.72 -27.38 -2.67
CA ASP A 175 40.70 -28.47 -2.59
C ASP A 175 40.86 -29.34 -1.32
N GLY A 176 40.91 -30.67 -1.58
CA GLY A 176 41.49 -31.63 -0.66
C GLY A 176 40.96 -33.05 -0.85
N MET A 177 41.54 -33.79 -1.80
CA MET A 177 41.50 -35.24 -1.84
C MET A 177 41.82 -35.84 -0.47
N ASP A 178 41.09 -36.88 -0.06
CA ASP A 178 41.66 -38.13 0.45
C ASP A 178 40.56 -39.19 0.59
N GLY A 179 40.81 -40.35 0.00
CA GLY A 179 39.98 -41.54 0.15
C GLY A 179 40.16 -42.20 1.52
N VAL A 180 39.36 -43.25 1.74
CA VAL A 180 39.73 -44.58 2.26
C VAL A 180 38.44 -45.28 2.70
N LEU A 181 38.17 -46.39 2.00
CA LEU A 181 37.30 -47.55 2.29
C LEU A 181 35.78 -47.33 2.33
#